data_AF-A0A449AIZ8-F1
#
_entry.id   AF-A0A449AIZ8-F1
#
_cell.length_a   1.000
_cell.length_b   1.000
_cell.length_c   1.000
_cell.angle_alpha   90.00
_cell.angle_beta   90.00
_cell.angle_gamma   90.00
#
_symmetry.space_group_name_H-M   'P 1'
#
loop_
_entity.id
_entity.type
_entity.pdbx_description
1 polymer ?
#
loop_
_entity_poly.entity_id
_entity_poly.type
_entity_poly.pdbx_seq_one_letter_code
_entity_poly.pdbx_strand_id
1 'polypeptide(L)'
;MKKKLGFILLFSSSIITTISCNYSRNSKELKDNIELYNQEKNDKRINEKNIEKLHSPLVKPKTFEQIKNEYYELQSTVQDFINNKLNQLKYKTYKDQLTNIIDDFWYYKKLNQNVTSEHYLEVIQNISKAFDEVKSKYQNTPETTITNEQLEKDNEAFSNYGIKNKKDKNNDSDINSSVKTINSFENNLRTNKETLEFMNLVGISGVNEFSDRDYTFENKTQIKTFSKELIKGKRTDQEKTYAIYDWIIKNVKYAFDTRIQPAIEPFDVLTRKIAVCGGYSNLYKAMLDSVGIKNTIVIGFSKFGDHQWNLVYDSEKKTFFHSDPTWGANNPNYYNKTIEEFAKDHRAFQIIDVKYNLNNVSYEYNLGVSLFKNNENIQQIKEQISNNLNVVSISKEAFKTNEILYVGKHIERIEYESGTHNVKEFIVDPSNKYFASKDGILYNKDFTKLILAPELYEKSTITIPKTVKEIADNKSSLAIKNLKEIKVEPGNYWFSSLGGILYRNYFDKMVNKELRKIITIPSKIGPTLYIPNDVILDSHNFSFNDSIENIHLQEGIKIIPEFTFNNLKNLKLIEIPASVESFSGDAFVKIDHDKLKIKVANNISPFILDIIKKVNKNIEK
;
A
#
# COMPACT_ATOMS: atom_id res chain seq x y z
N MET A 1 -52.67 -25.91 8.14
CA MET A 1 -52.52 -26.56 9.47
C MET A 1 -51.04 -26.63 9.85
N LYS A 2 -50.68 -25.98 10.96
CA LYS A 2 -49.57 -26.21 11.93
C LYS A 2 -48.20 -26.83 11.50
N LYS A 3 -47.12 -26.05 11.78
CA LYS A 3 -45.84 -26.35 12.53
C LYS A 3 -44.93 -27.49 12.02
N LYS A 4 -43.58 -27.50 12.04
CA LYS A 4 -42.45 -26.85 12.78
C LYS A 4 -41.13 -27.21 12.03
N LEU A 5 -40.21 -26.28 11.74
CA LEU A 5 -38.87 -26.02 12.35
C LEU A 5 -37.94 -27.21 12.71
N GLY A 6 -36.67 -27.15 12.24
CA GLY A 6 -35.54 -27.92 12.82
C GLY A 6 -34.20 -27.94 12.02
N PHE A 7 -33.38 -26.90 12.20
CA PHE A 7 -31.89 -26.81 12.17
C PHE A 7 -31.02 -27.74 11.26
N ILE A 8 -30.26 -27.11 10.36
CA ILE A 8 -29.02 -27.64 9.75
C ILE A 8 -27.84 -26.89 10.38
N LEU A 9 -26.96 -27.61 11.06
CA LEU A 9 -25.61 -27.16 11.45
C LEU A 9 -24.63 -27.56 10.33
N LEU A 10 -24.05 -26.59 9.65
CA LEU A 10 -22.86 -26.76 8.80
C LEU A 10 -21.71 -26.01 9.48
N PHE A 11 -20.76 -26.77 10.05
CA PHE A 11 -19.46 -26.25 10.46
C PHE A 11 -18.59 -26.10 9.22
N SER A 12 -18.21 -24.85 8.90
CA SER A 12 -17.14 -24.54 7.95
C SER A 12 -15.79 -24.68 8.65
N SER A 13 -15.01 -25.68 8.25
CA SER A 13 -13.57 -25.73 8.54
C SER A 13 -12.81 -25.29 7.29
N SER A 14 -12.05 -24.20 7.45
CA SER A 14 -11.09 -23.72 6.46
C SER A 14 -9.70 -23.81 7.10
N ILE A 15 -8.78 -24.52 6.46
CA ILE A 15 -7.34 -24.23 6.26
C ILE A 15 -6.68 -25.55 5.84
N ILE A 16 -6.46 -25.75 4.54
CA ILE A 16 -5.28 -26.45 3.98
C ILE A 16 -5.00 -25.88 2.58
N THR A 17 -3.81 -25.32 2.39
CA THR A 17 -3.11 -25.14 1.10
C THR A 17 -1.63 -25.29 1.43
N THR A 18 -0.75 -25.97 0.71
CA THR A 18 -0.77 -26.82 -0.49
C THR A 18 0.61 -27.49 -0.49
N ILE A 19 0.68 -28.82 -0.61
CA ILE A 19 1.83 -29.50 -1.21
C ILE A 19 1.25 -30.37 -2.32
N SER A 20 1.33 -29.89 -3.56
CA SER A 20 0.95 -30.64 -4.75
C SER A 20 2.16 -31.39 -5.27
N CYS A 21 2.12 -32.72 -5.19
CA CYS A 21 2.70 -33.58 -6.20
C CYS A 21 1.94 -34.92 -6.25
N ASN A 22 1.22 -35.11 -7.36
CA ASN A 22 0.81 -36.36 -8.03
C ASN A 22 0.41 -37.56 -7.17
N TYR A 23 -0.86 -37.98 -7.24
CA TYR A 23 -1.19 -39.37 -7.58
C TYR A 23 -2.65 -39.46 -8.09
N SER A 24 -2.79 -39.98 -9.30
CA SER A 24 -4.05 -40.33 -9.93
C SER A 24 -4.58 -41.68 -9.41
N ARG A 25 -5.90 -41.76 -9.19
CA ARG A 25 -6.79 -42.93 -9.31
C ARG A 25 -6.23 -44.31 -8.88
N ASN A 26 -6.82 -44.92 -7.85
CA ASN A 26 -7.34 -46.30 -7.95
C ASN A 26 -8.28 -46.69 -6.80
N SER A 27 -9.55 -46.93 -7.11
CA SER A 27 -10.63 -47.39 -6.22
C SER A 27 -10.61 -48.92 -6.00
N LYS A 28 -9.43 -49.55 -6.02
CA LYS A 28 -9.25 -51.01 -5.93
C LYS A 28 -8.65 -51.46 -4.58
N GLU A 29 -7.80 -50.66 -3.94
CA GLU A 29 -7.20 -50.97 -2.62
C GLU A 29 -8.19 -50.91 -1.44
N LEU A 30 -9.35 -50.27 -1.60
CA LEU A 30 -10.36 -50.19 -0.53
C LEU A 30 -11.22 -51.47 -0.43
N LYS A 31 -11.20 -52.35 -1.44
CA LYS A 31 -11.93 -53.63 -1.42
C LYS A 31 -11.07 -54.77 -0.87
N ASP A 32 -9.77 -54.77 -1.14
CA ASP A 32 -8.85 -55.83 -0.70
C ASP A 32 -8.57 -55.78 0.82
N ASN A 33 -8.65 -54.59 1.43
CA ASN A 33 -8.47 -54.42 2.89
C ASN A 33 -9.67 -54.87 3.74
N ILE A 34 -10.87 -55.00 3.13
CA ILE A 34 -12.07 -55.49 3.82
C ILE A 34 -12.12 -57.04 3.80
N GLU A 35 -11.42 -57.69 2.87
CA GLU A 35 -11.28 -59.15 2.84
C GLU A 35 -10.22 -59.68 3.84
N LEU A 36 -9.13 -58.95 4.09
CA LEU A 36 -8.15 -59.33 5.13
C LEU A 36 -8.72 -59.20 6.56
N TYR A 37 -9.57 -58.20 6.81
CA TYR A 37 -10.18 -58.00 8.15
C TYR A 37 -11.20 -59.09 8.52
N ASN A 38 -11.72 -59.84 7.55
CA ASN A 38 -12.70 -60.90 7.77
C ASN A 38 -12.08 -62.32 7.84
N GLN A 39 -10.79 -62.49 7.52
CA GLN A 39 -10.08 -63.76 7.69
C GLN A 39 -9.47 -63.93 9.09
N GLU A 40 -9.11 -62.86 9.80
CA GLU A 40 -8.50 -62.96 11.14
C GLU A 40 -9.50 -63.24 12.28
N LYS A 41 -10.81 -63.29 11.99
CA LYS A 41 -11.85 -63.50 13.00
C LYS A 41 -12.24 -64.97 13.22
N ASN A 42 -11.68 -65.91 12.45
CA ASN A 42 -12.03 -67.33 12.54
C ASN A 42 -10.97 -68.26 13.16
N ASP A 43 -9.75 -67.80 13.43
CA ASP A 43 -8.71 -68.61 14.11
C ASP A 43 -8.47 -68.17 15.56
N LYS A 44 -9.53 -68.28 16.37
CA LYS A 44 -9.39 -68.49 17.81
C LYS A 44 -9.89 -69.89 18.16
N ARG A 45 -8.96 -70.85 18.21
CA ARG A 45 -9.05 -72.02 19.10
C ARG A 45 -7.66 -72.63 19.28
N ILE A 46 -7.28 -72.83 20.54
CA ILE A 46 -6.16 -73.64 21.06
C ILE A 46 -4.81 -72.92 21.14
N ASN A 47 -4.47 -72.36 22.30
CA ASN A 47 -3.67 -73.08 23.31
C ASN A 47 -3.53 -72.22 24.59
N GLU A 48 -4.27 -72.60 25.63
CA GLU A 48 -4.07 -72.11 26.99
C GLU A 48 -2.83 -72.78 27.59
N LYS A 49 -1.69 -72.11 27.53
CA LYS A 49 -0.56 -72.16 28.49
C LYS A 49 0.60 -71.37 27.88
N ASN A 50 1.05 -70.34 28.61
CA ASN A 50 2.14 -69.38 28.30
C ASN A 50 1.70 -67.95 27.90
N ILE A 51 0.84 -67.31 28.71
CA ILE A 51 0.77 -65.84 28.77
C ILE A 51 1.10 -65.40 30.20
N GLU A 52 2.36 -65.58 30.59
CA GLU A 52 3.00 -64.82 31.65
C GLU A 52 4.31 -64.28 31.08
N LYS A 53 4.27 -63.05 30.57
CA LYS A 53 5.36 -62.08 30.32
C LYS A 53 5.12 -61.28 29.05
N LEU A 54 4.23 -60.28 29.14
CA LEU A 54 4.29 -59.04 28.35
C LEU A 54 3.23 -58.05 28.89
N HIS A 55 3.35 -57.70 30.17
CA HIS A 55 2.74 -56.48 30.69
C HIS A 55 3.78 -55.37 30.65
N SER A 56 3.91 -54.71 29.50
CA SER A 56 4.31 -53.30 29.51
C SER A 56 3.18 -52.55 30.22
N PRO A 57 3.45 -51.71 31.24
CA PRO A 57 2.37 -51.05 31.96
C PRO A 57 1.57 -50.19 30.97
N LEU A 58 0.26 -50.44 30.88
CA LEU A 58 -0.69 -49.54 30.24
C LEU A 58 -0.51 -48.15 30.88
N VAL A 59 0.14 -47.24 30.17
CA VAL A 59 0.27 -45.84 30.60
C VAL A 59 -1.15 -45.31 30.74
N LYS A 60 -1.58 -45.02 31.97
CA LYS A 60 -2.89 -44.42 32.22
C LYS A 60 -2.99 -43.14 31.38
N PRO A 61 -4.12 -42.90 30.68
CA PRO A 61 -4.29 -41.67 29.91
C PRO A 61 -4.16 -40.47 30.84
N LYS A 62 -3.36 -39.47 30.43
CA LYS A 62 -3.12 -38.25 31.21
C LYS A 62 -4.44 -37.53 31.46
N THR A 63 -4.62 -36.99 32.67
CA THR A 63 -5.78 -36.14 32.99
C THR A 63 -5.63 -34.75 32.35
N PHE A 64 -6.73 -34.01 32.24
CA PHE A 64 -6.69 -32.64 31.69
C PHE A 64 -5.72 -31.71 32.44
N GLU A 65 -5.72 -31.76 33.78
CA GLU A 65 -4.78 -30.96 34.59
C GLU A 65 -3.32 -31.39 34.39
N GLN A 66 -3.05 -32.69 34.19
CA GLN A 66 -1.70 -33.15 33.86
C GLN A 66 -1.22 -32.60 32.51
N ILE A 67 -2.09 -32.62 31.49
CA ILE A 67 -1.78 -32.08 30.16
C ILE A 67 -1.56 -30.56 30.24
N LYS A 68 -2.39 -29.85 31.01
CA LYS A 68 -2.25 -28.41 31.20
C LYS A 68 -0.95 -28.04 31.91
N ASN A 69 -0.57 -28.78 32.95
CA ASN A 69 0.71 -28.58 33.65
C ASN A 69 1.90 -28.84 32.72
N GLU A 70 1.84 -29.91 31.92
CA GLU A 70 2.86 -30.22 30.91
C GLU A 70 3.03 -29.06 29.90
N TYR A 71 1.93 -28.46 29.44
CA TYR A 71 1.99 -27.28 28.59
C TYR A 71 2.71 -26.11 29.29
N TYR A 72 2.40 -25.81 30.55
CA TYR A 72 3.01 -24.67 31.25
C TYR A 72 4.49 -24.91 31.57
N GLU A 73 4.89 -26.14 31.91
CA GLU A 73 6.30 -26.52 32.08
C GLU A 73 7.08 -26.37 30.77
N LEU A 74 6.51 -26.85 29.66
CA LEU A 74 7.10 -26.69 28.33
C LEU A 74 7.19 -25.21 27.93
N GLN A 75 6.11 -24.44 28.12
CA GLN A 75 6.07 -23.01 27.84
C GLN A 75 7.17 -22.27 28.62
N SER A 76 7.31 -22.56 29.93
CA SER A 76 8.34 -21.95 30.77
C SER A 76 9.75 -22.30 30.25
N THR A 77 10.00 -23.57 29.94
CA THR A 77 11.28 -24.04 29.43
C THR A 77 11.64 -23.35 28.10
N VAL A 78 10.67 -23.20 27.20
CA VAL A 78 10.84 -22.52 25.92
C VAL A 78 11.08 -21.02 26.13
N GLN A 79 10.34 -20.38 27.03
CA GLN A 79 10.53 -18.96 27.33
C GLN A 79 11.92 -18.68 27.93
N ASP A 80 12.40 -19.53 28.83
CA ASP A 80 13.75 -19.45 29.38
C ASP A 80 14.80 -19.62 28.28
N PHE A 81 14.58 -20.53 27.33
CA PHE A 81 15.47 -20.69 26.19
C PHE A 81 15.47 -19.44 25.29
N ILE A 82 14.30 -18.88 24.97
CA ILE A 82 14.19 -17.65 24.18
C ILE A 82 14.98 -16.52 24.86
N ASN A 83 14.75 -16.30 26.15
CA ASN A 83 15.34 -15.19 26.89
C ASN A 83 16.86 -15.33 27.08
N ASN A 84 17.35 -16.56 27.28
CA ASN A 84 18.76 -16.79 27.63
C ASN A 84 19.63 -17.23 26.45
N LYS A 85 19.06 -17.86 25.42
CA LYS A 85 19.80 -18.43 24.28
C LYS A 85 19.51 -17.72 22.96
N LEU A 86 18.33 -17.10 22.80
CA LEU A 86 17.93 -16.40 21.56
C LEU A 86 17.85 -14.86 21.72
N ASN A 87 18.63 -14.29 22.64
CA ASN A 87 18.59 -12.84 22.94
C ASN A 87 19.34 -11.95 21.94
N GLN A 88 20.13 -12.54 21.03
CA GLN A 88 20.84 -11.80 19.99
C GLN A 88 19.98 -11.62 18.74
N LEU A 89 20.15 -10.49 18.03
CA LEU A 89 19.37 -10.14 16.84
C LEU A 89 19.37 -11.24 15.78
N LYS A 90 20.52 -11.91 15.54
CA LYS A 90 20.64 -12.99 14.54
C LYS A 90 19.64 -14.14 14.75
N TYR A 91 19.13 -14.33 15.96
CA TYR A 91 18.18 -15.38 16.30
C TYR A 91 16.71 -14.99 16.14
N LYS A 92 16.41 -13.79 15.61
CA LYS A 92 15.05 -13.26 15.47
C LYS A 92 14.07 -14.24 14.83
N THR A 93 14.45 -14.92 13.74
CA THR A 93 13.59 -15.92 13.09
C THR A 93 13.20 -17.06 14.04
N TYR A 94 14.16 -17.62 14.79
CA TYR A 94 13.90 -18.70 15.73
C TYR A 94 13.11 -18.24 16.96
N LYS A 95 13.38 -17.03 17.46
CA LYS A 95 12.60 -16.40 18.52
C LYS A 95 11.13 -16.30 18.10
N ASP A 96 10.86 -15.72 16.93
CA ASP A 96 9.50 -15.53 16.43
C ASP A 96 8.79 -16.86 16.15
N GLN A 97 9.49 -17.88 15.63
CA GLN A 97 8.92 -19.22 15.41
C GLN A 97 8.33 -19.83 16.69
N LEU A 98 8.99 -19.63 17.83
CA LEU A 98 8.53 -20.14 19.13
C LEU A 98 7.51 -19.22 19.77
N THR A 99 7.79 -17.91 19.80
CA THR A 99 6.92 -16.90 20.40
C THR A 99 5.56 -16.86 19.73
N ASN A 100 5.48 -16.93 18.40
CA ASN A 100 4.20 -16.87 17.69
C ASN A 100 3.27 -18.02 18.09
N ILE A 101 3.78 -19.25 18.26
CA ILE A 101 2.95 -20.39 18.68
C ILE A 101 2.38 -20.17 20.10
N ILE A 102 3.22 -19.67 21.01
CA ILE A 102 2.84 -19.38 22.39
C ILE A 102 1.79 -18.26 22.44
N ASP A 103 2.03 -17.18 21.69
CA ASP A 103 1.17 -16.00 21.63
C ASP A 103 -0.18 -16.31 20.98
N ASP A 104 -0.20 -17.09 19.90
CA ASP A 104 -1.43 -17.53 19.24
C ASP A 104 -2.30 -18.36 20.18
N PHE A 105 -1.69 -19.31 20.90
CA PHE A 105 -2.43 -20.13 21.86
C PHE A 105 -2.87 -19.30 23.09
N TRP A 106 -2.06 -18.34 23.52
CA TRP A 106 -2.46 -17.39 24.56
C TRP A 106 -3.70 -16.59 24.13
N TYR A 107 -3.72 -16.06 22.90
CA TYR A 107 -4.85 -15.31 22.38
C TYR A 107 -6.09 -16.20 22.23
N TYR A 108 -5.90 -17.43 21.72
CA TYR A 108 -6.95 -18.44 21.63
C TYR A 108 -7.59 -18.73 22.98
N LYS A 109 -6.79 -18.95 24.05
CA LYS A 109 -7.31 -19.18 25.41
C LYS A 109 -8.09 -17.98 25.95
N LYS A 110 -7.74 -16.76 25.55
CA LYS A 110 -8.48 -15.55 25.96
C LYS A 110 -9.82 -15.42 25.24
N LEU A 111 -9.89 -15.78 23.96
CA LEU A 111 -11.14 -15.77 23.21
C LEU A 111 -12.11 -16.90 23.59
N ASN A 112 -11.59 -18.05 24.01
CA ASN A 112 -12.38 -19.27 24.17
C ASN A 112 -12.51 -19.68 25.65
N GLN A 113 -13.75 -19.77 26.13
CA GLN A 113 -14.04 -20.18 27.51
C GLN A 113 -13.84 -21.69 27.76
N ASN A 114 -13.92 -22.53 26.70
CA ASN A 114 -13.86 -24.00 26.79
C ASN A 114 -12.65 -24.58 26.06
N VAL A 115 -11.46 -24.39 26.62
CA VAL A 115 -10.22 -24.97 26.08
C VAL A 115 -10.09 -26.42 26.54
N THR A 116 -10.14 -27.38 25.60
CA THR A 116 -10.12 -28.84 25.88
C THR A 116 -8.69 -29.40 25.97
N SER A 117 -8.55 -30.65 26.44
CA SER A 117 -7.28 -31.38 26.43
C SER A 117 -6.67 -31.52 25.03
N GLU A 118 -7.49 -31.64 23.99
CA GLU A 118 -7.01 -31.80 22.61
C GLU A 118 -6.28 -30.54 22.14
N HIS A 119 -6.83 -29.36 22.44
CA HIS A 119 -6.18 -28.08 22.11
C HIS A 119 -4.81 -27.94 22.80
N TYR A 120 -4.71 -28.34 24.08
CA TYR A 120 -3.42 -28.34 24.79
C TYR A 120 -2.43 -29.35 24.20
N LEU A 121 -2.88 -30.56 23.86
CA LEU A 121 -2.03 -31.58 23.25
C LEU A 121 -1.50 -31.12 21.88
N GLU A 122 -2.35 -30.50 21.06
CA GLU A 122 -1.96 -29.97 19.76
C GLU A 122 -0.87 -28.88 19.89
N VAL A 123 -1.06 -27.90 20.79
CA VAL A 123 -0.05 -26.85 20.99
C VAL A 123 1.23 -27.41 21.63
N ILE A 124 1.15 -28.40 22.53
CA ILE A 124 2.34 -29.07 23.09
C ILE A 124 3.15 -29.72 21.95
N GLN A 125 2.49 -30.43 21.04
CA GLN A 125 3.15 -31.05 19.89
C GLN A 125 3.79 -29.99 18.98
N ASN A 126 3.08 -28.91 18.67
CA ASN A 126 3.57 -27.83 17.81
C ASN A 126 4.78 -27.11 18.44
N ILE A 127 4.72 -26.76 19.73
CA ILE A 127 5.83 -26.15 20.46
C ILE A 127 7.02 -27.11 20.51
N SER A 128 6.80 -28.38 20.88
CA SER A 128 7.88 -29.36 21.01
C SER A 128 8.63 -29.55 19.69
N LYS A 129 7.88 -29.73 18.59
CA LYS A 129 8.45 -29.87 17.25
C LYS A 129 9.26 -28.63 16.85
N ALA A 130 8.69 -27.43 16.98
CA ALA A 130 9.38 -26.19 16.67
C ALA A 130 10.63 -26.00 17.56
N PHE A 131 10.55 -26.37 18.82
CA PHE A 131 11.64 -26.24 19.78
C PHE A 131 12.81 -27.16 19.46
N ASP A 132 12.54 -28.42 19.09
CA ASP A 132 13.57 -29.37 18.66
C ASP A 132 14.24 -28.90 17.36
N GLU A 133 13.45 -28.43 16.39
CA GLU A 133 13.97 -27.86 15.14
C GLU A 133 14.89 -26.65 15.41
N VAL A 134 14.47 -25.74 16.29
CA VAL A 134 15.26 -24.57 16.70
C VAL A 134 16.55 -25.00 17.39
N LYS A 135 16.48 -25.88 18.39
CA LYS A 135 17.66 -26.37 19.13
C LYS A 135 18.71 -26.99 18.23
N SER A 136 18.27 -27.71 17.19
CA SER A 136 19.18 -28.37 16.24
C SER A 136 19.93 -27.41 15.31
N LYS A 137 19.43 -26.17 15.11
CA LYS A 137 19.92 -25.25 14.08
C LYS A 137 20.49 -23.94 14.61
N TYR A 138 19.97 -23.41 15.72
CA TYR A 138 20.22 -22.02 16.12
C TYR A 138 21.71 -21.71 16.34
N GLN A 139 22.51 -22.64 16.86
CA GLN A 139 23.94 -22.38 17.13
C GLN A 139 24.75 -22.03 15.87
N ASN A 140 24.33 -22.54 14.71
CA ASN A 140 25.01 -22.32 13.42
C ASN A 140 24.48 -21.11 12.65
N THR A 141 23.68 -20.24 13.28
CA THR A 141 23.10 -19.06 12.61
C THR A 141 24.18 -18.03 12.33
N PRO A 142 24.35 -17.56 11.08
CA PRO A 142 25.29 -16.49 10.77
C PRO A 142 24.90 -15.19 11.46
N GLU A 143 25.87 -14.29 11.65
CA GLU A 143 25.60 -12.94 12.13
C GLU A 143 24.68 -12.18 11.17
N THR A 144 23.86 -11.30 11.73
CA THR A 144 22.96 -10.43 10.95
C THR A 144 23.62 -9.07 10.68
N THR A 145 23.32 -8.49 9.52
CA THR A 145 23.74 -7.12 9.20
C THR A 145 22.86 -6.05 9.86
N ILE A 146 21.73 -6.45 10.45
CA ILE A 146 20.80 -5.56 11.14
C ILE A 146 21.37 -5.18 12.52
N THR A 147 21.42 -3.88 12.81
CA THR A 147 21.88 -3.36 14.10
C THR A 147 20.74 -2.65 14.85
N ASN A 148 20.87 -2.54 16.17
CA ASN A 148 19.91 -1.76 16.97
C ASN A 148 19.85 -0.29 16.51
N GLU A 149 20.98 0.30 16.15
CA GLU A 149 21.04 1.68 15.62
C GLU A 149 20.24 1.83 14.32
N GLN A 150 20.28 0.84 13.42
CA GLN A 150 19.47 0.87 12.20
C GLN A 150 17.98 0.77 12.52
N LEU A 151 17.58 -0.11 13.44
CA LEU A 151 16.19 -0.26 13.85
C LEU A 151 15.64 1.02 14.49
N GLU A 152 16.47 1.71 15.28
CA GLU A 152 16.12 3.00 15.87
C GLU A 152 15.90 4.08 14.80
N LYS A 153 16.85 4.23 13.87
CA LYS A 153 16.71 5.19 12.75
C LYS A 153 15.45 4.92 11.92
N ASP A 154 15.17 3.65 11.64
CA ASP A 154 13.96 3.26 10.91
C ASP A 154 12.68 3.59 11.68
N ASN A 155 12.68 3.50 13.01
CA ASN A 155 11.53 3.84 13.86
C ASN A 155 11.31 5.36 14.00
N GLU A 156 12.37 6.15 14.08
CA GLU A 156 12.29 7.61 14.05
C GLU A 156 11.75 8.09 12.70
N ALA A 157 12.23 7.52 11.59
CA ALA A 157 11.74 7.81 10.26
C ALA A 157 10.23 7.51 10.13
N PHE A 158 9.78 6.37 10.67
CA PHE A 158 8.37 5.98 10.70
C PHE A 158 7.50 6.96 11.50
N SER A 159 7.97 7.39 12.67
CA SER A 159 7.23 8.33 13.55
C SER A 159 7.07 9.72 12.90
N ASN A 160 8.10 10.16 12.17
CA ASN A 160 8.09 11.44 11.46
C ASN A 160 7.25 11.41 10.17
N TYR A 161 6.89 10.23 9.66
CA TYR A 161 6.17 10.06 8.40
C TYR A 161 4.78 10.73 8.42
N GLY A 162 4.09 10.70 9.57
CA GLY A 162 2.81 11.41 9.77
C GLY A 162 2.92 12.94 9.91
N ILE A 163 4.12 13.46 10.24
CA ILE A 163 4.36 14.90 10.46
C ILE A 163 4.73 15.60 9.15
N LYS A 164 5.54 14.95 8.29
CA LYS A 164 5.91 15.49 6.96
C LYS A 164 4.71 15.63 6.02
N ASN A 165 3.82 14.63 6.00
CA ASN A 165 2.63 14.62 5.14
C ASN A 165 1.55 15.67 5.49
N LYS A 166 1.60 16.32 6.67
CA LYS A 166 0.71 17.46 6.98
C LYS A 166 1.09 18.76 6.25
N LYS A 167 2.35 18.89 5.80
CA LYS A 167 2.81 20.03 4.99
C LYS A 167 2.75 19.73 3.49
N ASP A 168 2.88 18.48 3.09
CA ASP A 168 2.89 18.06 1.68
C ASP A 168 1.56 17.37 1.30
N LYS A 169 0.54 18.17 0.97
CA LYS A 169 -0.73 17.65 0.42
C LYS A 169 -0.64 17.07 -1.01
N ASN A 170 0.56 16.85 -1.57
CA ASN A 170 0.77 16.39 -2.95
C ASN A 170 1.90 15.33 -3.06
N ASN A 171 1.88 14.27 -2.25
CA ASN A 171 2.93 13.26 -2.27
C ASN A 171 2.71 12.14 -3.29
N ASP A 172 2.69 12.54 -4.57
CA ASP A 172 3.13 11.72 -5.73
C ASP A 172 4.69 11.76 -5.88
N SER A 173 5.42 12.23 -4.86
CA SER A 173 6.64 13.02 -5.08
C SER A 173 7.99 12.34 -4.76
N ASP A 174 8.06 11.20 -4.06
CA ASP A 174 9.38 10.67 -3.69
C ASP A 174 10.13 10.03 -4.88
N ILE A 175 9.42 9.38 -5.81
CA ILE A 175 10.04 8.93 -7.07
C ILE A 175 10.20 10.10 -8.05
N ASN A 176 9.21 11.00 -8.11
CA ASN A 176 9.22 12.14 -9.03
C ASN A 176 10.27 13.21 -8.68
N SER A 177 10.64 13.38 -7.41
CA SER A 177 11.64 14.39 -6.98
C SER A 177 13.05 14.04 -7.43
N SER A 178 13.43 12.75 -7.38
CA SER A 178 14.73 12.28 -7.87
C SER A 178 14.84 12.42 -9.40
N VAL A 179 13.76 12.18 -10.14
CA VAL A 179 13.75 12.31 -11.60
C VAL A 179 13.77 13.77 -12.02
N LYS A 180 13.11 14.69 -11.30
CA LYS A 180 13.16 16.14 -11.54
C LYS A 180 14.54 16.76 -11.26
N THR A 181 15.36 16.16 -10.40
CA THR A 181 16.64 16.73 -9.95
C THR A 181 17.85 16.33 -10.81
N ILE A 182 17.75 15.29 -11.66
CA ILE A 182 18.84 14.91 -12.59
C ILE A 182 18.80 15.78 -13.85
N ASN A 183 19.36 16.98 -13.78
CA ASN A 183 19.52 17.88 -14.92
C ASN A 183 20.83 17.60 -15.68
N SER A 184 20.91 16.45 -16.37
CA SER A 184 22.01 16.15 -17.29
C SER A 184 21.58 16.39 -18.74
N PHE A 185 22.52 16.83 -19.58
CA PHE A 185 22.27 17.05 -21.00
C PHE A 185 21.71 15.79 -21.68
N GLU A 186 22.20 14.60 -21.33
CA GLU A 186 21.76 13.34 -21.89
C GLU A 186 20.30 13.03 -21.54
N ASN A 187 19.88 13.30 -20.30
CA ASN A 187 18.49 13.11 -19.90
C ASN A 187 17.57 14.13 -20.58
N ASN A 188 18.00 15.39 -20.68
CA ASN A 188 17.27 16.43 -21.40
C ASN A 188 17.06 16.03 -22.87
N LEU A 189 18.14 15.60 -23.52
CA LEU A 189 18.13 15.16 -24.91
C LEU A 189 17.21 13.95 -25.10
N ARG A 190 17.30 12.96 -24.20
CA ARG A 190 16.47 11.76 -24.25
C ARG A 190 14.99 12.11 -24.15
N THR A 191 14.57 12.81 -23.09
CA THR A 191 13.13 13.08 -22.89
C THR A 191 12.55 13.97 -23.97
N ASN A 192 13.31 14.94 -24.48
CA ASN A 192 12.85 15.76 -25.59
C ASN A 192 12.67 14.89 -26.86
N LYS A 193 13.58 13.94 -27.12
CA LYS A 193 13.47 13.03 -28.28
C LYS A 193 12.25 12.13 -28.15
N GLU A 194 12.08 11.52 -26.98
CA GLU A 194 10.93 10.67 -26.67
C GLU A 194 9.60 11.43 -26.83
N THR A 195 9.51 12.70 -26.42
CA THR A 195 8.28 13.49 -26.65
C THR A 195 7.95 13.71 -28.12
N LEU A 196 8.95 13.98 -28.97
CA LEU A 196 8.70 14.13 -30.40
C LEU A 196 8.30 12.80 -31.04
N GLU A 197 8.97 11.70 -30.67
CA GLU A 197 8.61 10.36 -31.13
C GLU A 197 7.19 9.97 -30.71
N PHE A 198 6.81 10.24 -29.46
CA PHE A 198 5.47 9.99 -28.95
C PHE A 198 4.42 10.79 -29.74
N MET A 199 4.68 12.09 -29.99
CA MET A 199 3.78 12.92 -30.79
C MET A 199 3.68 12.46 -32.24
N ASN A 200 4.76 11.96 -32.83
CA ASN A 200 4.72 11.38 -34.18
C ASN A 200 3.87 10.11 -34.25
N LEU A 201 3.86 9.27 -33.19
CA LEU A 201 2.97 8.10 -33.10
C LEU A 201 1.49 8.49 -32.94
N VAL A 202 1.22 9.49 -32.11
CA VAL A 202 -0.13 10.03 -31.91
C VAL A 202 -0.69 10.60 -33.22
N GLY A 203 0.16 11.31 -33.97
CA GLY A 203 -0.25 12.04 -35.16
C GLY A 203 -1.18 13.22 -34.83
N ILE A 204 -1.70 13.88 -35.86
CA ILE A 204 -2.52 15.10 -35.71
C ILE A 204 -3.92 14.87 -35.14
N SER A 205 -4.46 13.65 -35.27
CA SER A 205 -5.82 13.31 -34.84
C SER A 205 -5.94 13.06 -33.34
N GLY A 206 -4.86 12.70 -32.66
CA GLY A 206 -4.84 12.49 -31.20
C GLY A 206 -4.55 13.73 -30.36
N VAL A 207 -4.48 14.91 -31.00
CA VAL A 207 -4.23 16.20 -30.32
C VAL A 207 -5.53 16.95 -30.10
N ASN A 208 -5.91 17.12 -28.83
CA ASN A 208 -7.11 17.86 -28.45
C ASN A 208 -6.88 19.37 -28.52
N GLU A 209 -7.96 20.11 -28.81
CA GLU A 209 -7.95 21.57 -28.72
C GLU A 209 -7.84 22.04 -27.27
N PHE A 210 -7.30 23.24 -27.06
CA PHE A 210 -7.23 23.85 -25.74
C PHE A 210 -8.63 23.95 -25.09
N SER A 211 -8.74 23.36 -23.91
CA SER A 211 -9.93 23.43 -23.09
C SER A 211 -9.53 23.74 -21.66
N ASP A 212 -10.07 24.84 -21.14
CA ASP A 212 -9.99 25.21 -19.73
C ASP A 212 -11.39 25.67 -19.30
N ARG A 213 -11.72 25.53 -18.00
CA ARG A 213 -13.02 25.94 -17.45
C ARG A 213 -13.31 27.41 -17.74
N ASP A 214 -12.28 28.24 -17.67
CA ASP A 214 -12.41 29.69 -17.79
C ASP A 214 -12.27 30.16 -19.25
N TYR A 215 -11.97 29.26 -20.18
CA TYR A 215 -11.89 29.56 -21.62
C TYR A 215 -13.26 29.46 -22.30
N THR A 216 -14.06 30.51 -22.12
CA THR A 216 -15.45 30.60 -22.60
C THR A 216 -15.55 30.59 -24.14
N PHE A 217 -16.75 30.33 -24.66
CA PHE A 217 -17.03 30.43 -26.10
C PHE A 217 -16.76 31.83 -26.67
N GLU A 218 -17.02 32.88 -25.87
CA GLU A 218 -16.75 34.27 -26.25
C GLU A 218 -15.24 34.53 -26.36
N ASN A 219 -14.48 34.15 -25.34
CA ASN A 219 -13.01 34.25 -25.35
C ASN A 219 -12.41 33.49 -26.54
N LYS A 220 -12.90 32.26 -26.81
CA LYS A 220 -12.53 31.47 -27.99
C LYS A 220 -12.76 32.22 -29.29
N THR A 221 -13.89 32.88 -29.42
CA THR A 221 -14.26 33.66 -30.61
C THR A 221 -13.35 34.88 -30.79
N GLN A 222 -12.99 35.55 -29.70
CA GLN A 222 -12.09 36.69 -29.72
C GLN A 222 -10.65 36.28 -30.08
N ILE A 223 -10.12 35.21 -29.48
CA ILE A 223 -8.82 34.62 -29.87
C ILE A 223 -8.80 34.27 -31.36
N LYS A 224 -9.86 33.61 -31.86
CA LYS A 224 -9.97 33.21 -33.27
C LYS A 224 -10.00 34.42 -34.22
N THR A 225 -10.76 35.44 -33.87
CA THR A 225 -10.86 36.68 -34.67
C THR A 225 -9.51 37.36 -34.74
N PHE A 226 -8.86 37.55 -33.59
CA PHE A 226 -7.54 38.16 -33.52
C PHE A 226 -6.49 37.37 -34.31
N SER A 227 -6.46 36.05 -34.13
CA SER A 227 -5.48 35.17 -34.80
C SER A 227 -5.64 35.19 -36.32
N LYS A 228 -6.89 35.18 -36.84
CA LYS A 228 -7.16 35.26 -38.28
C LYS A 228 -6.70 36.58 -38.91
N GLU A 229 -6.93 37.70 -38.23
CA GLU A 229 -6.45 39.00 -38.72
C GLU A 229 -4.92 39.08 -38.68
N LEU A 230 -4.30 38.56 -37.61
CA LEU A 230 -2.84 38.55 -37.48
C LEU A 230 -2.13 37.78 -38.61
N ILE A 231 -2.72 36.67 -39.06
CA ILE A 231 -2.13 35.82 -40.12
C ILE A 231 -2.58 36.22 -41.54
N LYS A 232 -3.28 37.34 -41.71
CA LYS A 232 -3.77 37.77 -43.02
C LYS A 232 -2.61 37.92 -44.02
N GLY A 233 -2.77 37.29 -45.18
CA GLY A 233 -1.74 37.27 -46.23
C GLY A 233 -0.65 36.20 -46.05
N LYS A 234 -0.63 35.44 -44.95
CA LYS A 234 0.23 34.26 -44.78
C LYS A 234 -0.39 33.05 -45.47
N ARG A 235 0.41 32.34 -46.27
CA ARG A 235 -0.02 31.23 -47.14
C ARG A 235 0.28 29.87 -46.52
N THR A 236 1.48 29.69 -45.97
CA THR A 236 1.90 28.40 -45.40
C THR A 236 1.63 28.33 -43.90
N ASP A 237 1.52 27.11 -43.35
CA ASP A 237 1.34 26.95 -41.90
C ASP A 237 2.58 27.40 -41.13
N GLN A 238 3.77 27.28 -41.71
CA GLN A 238 5.01 27.82 -41.15
C GLN A 238 4.93 29.35 -41.01
N GLU A 239 4.49 30.05 -42.06
CA GLU A 239 4.31 31.50 -42.02
C GLU A 239 3.28 31.95 -40.97
N LYS A 240 2.14 31.24 -40.88
CA LYS A 240 1.10 31.51 -39.88
C LYS A 240 1.62 31.27 -38.46
N THR A 241 2.28 30.13 -38.24
CA THR A 241 2.82 29.74 -36.94
C THR A 241 3.87 30.73 -36.45
N TYR A 242 4.79 31.13 -37.33
CA TYR A 242 5.82 32.11 -36.98
C TYR A 242 5.22 33.49 -36.74
N ALA A 243 4.22 33.93 -37.51
CA ALA A 243 3.55 35.22 -37.28
C ALA A 243 2.87 35.28 -35.90
N ILE A 244 2.21 34.18 -35.49
CA ILE A 244 1.62 34.07 -34.15
C ILE A 244 2.70 34.09 -33.06
N TYR A 245 3.75 33.27 -33.21
CA TYR A 245 4.87 33.23 -32.27
C TYR A 245 5.54 34.60 -32.12
N ASP A 246 5.91 35.23 -33.24
CA ASP A 246 6.57 36.53 -33.31
C ASP A 246 5.74 37.62 -32.63
N TRP A 247 4.41 37.58 -32.81
CA TRP A 247 3.52 38.51 -32.12
C TRP A 247 3.56 38.31 -30.60
N ILE A 248 3.46 37.06 -30.12
CA ILE A 248 3.46 36.77 -28.67
C ILE A 248 4.76 37.25 -28.03
N ILE A 249 5.92 36.89 -28.61
CA ILE A 249 7.23 37.23 -28.02
C ILE A 249 7.50 38.74 -27.97
N LYS A 250 6.89 39.52 -28.88
CA LYS A 250 7.03 40.99 -28.93
C LYS A 250 6.04 41.71 -28.04
N ASN A 251 4.88 41.12 -27.76
CA ASN A 251 3.76 41.82 -27.12
C ASN A 251 3.51 41.39 -25.68
N VAL A 252 3.84 40.16 -25.30
CA VAL A 252 3.60 39.65 -23.94
C VAL A 252 4.87 39.81 -23.11
N LYS A 253 4.72 40.30 -21.87
CA LYS A 253 5.81 40.45 -20.89
C LYS A 253 5.74 39.41 -19.79
N TYR A 254 6.90 38.94 -19.34
CA TYR A 254 6.97 37.96 -18.26
C TYR A 254 6.68 38.61 -16.91
N ALA A 255 5.80 38.00 -16.12
CA ALA A 255 5.37 38.48 -14.82
C ALA A 255 6.40 38.12 -13.73
N PHE A 256 7.50 38.88 -13.62
CA PHE A 256 8.48 38.69 -12.55
C PHE A 256 8.02 39.23 -11.19
N ASP A 257 7.11 40.20 -11.18
CA ASP A 257 6.60 40.82 -9.96
C ASP A 257 5.51 39.95 -9.33
N THR A 258 5.81 39.37 -8.16
CA THR A 258 4.89 38.48 -7.43
C THR A 258 3.63 39.19 -6.93
N ARG A 259 3.57 40.53 -6.99
CA ARG A 259 2.37 41.31 -6.65
C ARG A 259 1.36 41.36 -7.80
N ILE A 260 1.80 41.06 -9.02
CA ILE A 260 0.95 41.00 -10.20
C ILE A 260 0.47 39.56 -10.34
N GLN A 261 -0.84 39.34 -10.23
CA GLN A 261 -1.41 38.03 -10.57
C GLN A 261 -1.19 37.78 -12.07
N PRO A 262 -0.39 36.78 -12.49
CA PRO A 262 -0.12 36.58 -13.91
C PRO A 262 -1.37 36.05 -14.64
N ALA A 263 -1.54 36.44 -15.92
CA ALA A 263 -2.55 35.83 -16.77
C ALA A 263 -2.13 34.40 -17.16
N ILE A 264 -3.09 33.47 -17.15
CA ILE A 264 -2.92 32.06 -17.54
C ILE A 264 -3.90 31.68 -18.65
N GLU A 265 -5.14 32.18 -18.56
CA GLU A 265 -6.17 31.98 -19.58
C GLU A 265 -5.79 32.75 -20.87
N PRO A 266 -5.97 32.15 -22.07
CA PRO A 266 -5.51 32.76 -23.32
C PRO A 266 -5.98 34.19 -23.59
N PHE A 267 -7.26 34.49 -23.40
CA PHE A 267 -7.82 35.81 -23.68
C PHE A 267 -7.32 36.88 -22.69
N ASP A 268 -7.17 36.52 -21.41
CA ASP A 268 -6.52 37.36 -20.41
C ASP A 268 -5.08 37.70 -20.81
N VAL A 269 -4.33 36.73 -21.33
CA VAL A 269 -2.96 36.97 -21.81
C VAL A 269 -2.97 37.89 -23.03
N LEU A 270 -3.90 37.68 -23.97
CA LEU A 270 -4.05 38.52 -25.17
C LEU A 270 -4.34 39.99 -24.82
N THR A 271 -5.17 40.23 -23.81
CA THR A 271 -5.61 41.58 -23.39
C THR A 271 -4.61 42.25 -22.46
N ARG A 272 -4.17 41.55 -21.41
CA ARG A 272 -3.33 42.10 -20.34
C ARG A 272 -1.86 42.12 -20.72
N LYS A 273 -1.44 41.23 -21.63
CA LYS A 273 -0.08 41.14 -22.15
C LYS A 273 0.99 40.92 -21.07
N ILE A 274 0.63 40.34 -19.93
CA ILE A 274 1.52 40.01 -18.82
C ILE A 274 1.19 38.59 -18.32
N ALA A 275 2.14 37.67 -18.40
CA ALA A 275 1.92 36.26 -18.10
C ALA A 275 3.17 35.56 -17.54
N VAL A 276 2.99 34.39 -16.95
CA VAL A 276 4.07 33.41 -16.70
C VAL A 276 4.10 32.38 -17.83
N CYS A 277 5.06 31.45 -17.80
CA CYS A 277 5.25 30.43 -18.85
C CYS A 277 3.96 29.67 -19.22
N GLY A 278 3.11 29.38 -18.24
CA GLY A 278 1.78 28.80 -18.47
C GLY A 278 0.89 29.67 -19.36
N GLY A 279 0.81 30.97 -19.11
CA GLY A 279 0.00 31.87 -19.94
C GLY A 279 0.55 32.07 -21.35
N TYR A 280 1.88 32.16 -21.52
CA TYR A 280 2.51 32.24 -22.85
C TYR A 280 2.15 31.03 -23.72
N SER A 281 2.33 29.84 -23.19
CA SER A 281 2.09 28.58 -23.92
C SER A 281 0.61 28.27 -24.12
N ASN A 282 -0.26 28.64 -23.17
CA ASN A 282 -1.72 28.55 -23.32
C ASN A 282 -2.24 29.47 -24.43
N LEU A 283 -1.81 30.75 -24.43
CA LEU A 283 -2.17 31.68 -25.51
C LEU A 283 -1.67 31.15 -26.86
N TYR A 284 -0.42 30.69 -26.92
CA TYR A 284 0.15 30.18 -28.16
C TYR A 284 -0.64 28.98 -28.69
N LYS A 285 -0.98 28.03 -27.81
CA LYS A 285 -1.82 26.89 -28.17
C LYS A 285 -3.19 27.31 -28.67
N ALA A 286 -3.86 28.19 -27.96
CA ALA A 286 -5.20 28.66 -28.31
C ALA A 286 -5.24 29.40 -29.65
N MET A 287 -4.25 30.25 -29.92
CA MET A 287 -4.14 30.97 -31.20
C MET A 287 -3.92 29.99 -32.36
N LEU A 288 -3.00 29.03 -32.22
CA LEU A 288 -2.73 28.01 -33.23
C LEU A 288 -3.93 27.09 -33.47
N ASP A 289 -4.57 26.61 -32.40
CA ASP A 289 -5.79 25.79 -32.49
C ASP A 289 -6.90 26.53 -33.25
N SER A 290 -7.05 27.84 -33.00
CA SER A 290 -8.11 28.66 -33.64
C SER A 290 -7.96 28.81 -35.17
N VAL A 291 -6.76 28.57 -35.69
CA VAL A 291 -6.43 28.62 -37.14
C VAL A 291 -6.13 27.24 -37.72
N GLY A 292 -6.39 26.17 -36.95
CA GLY A 292 -6.30 24.78 -37.40
C GLY A 292 -4.89 24.19 -37.37
N ILE A 293 -3.92 24.83 -36.70
CA ILE A 293 -2.53 24.35 -36.60
C ILE A 293 -2.39 23.52 -35.33
N LYS A 294 -2.14 22.22 -35.50
CA LYS A 294 -2.03 21.28 -34.38
C LYS A 294 -0.80 21.53 -33.53
N ASN A 295 -1.02 21.58 -32.23
CA ASN A 295 0.03 21.78 -31.24
C ASN A 295 -0.42 21.26 -29.86
N THR A 296 0.54 20.98 -29.01
CA THR A 296 0.32 20.56 -27.62
C THR A 296 1.22 21.35 -26.68
N ILE A 297 0.88 21.33 -25.40
CA ILE A 297 1.68 21.91 -24.34
C ILE A 297 2.55 20.81 -23.70
N VAL A 298 3.79 21.19 -23.40
CA VAL A 298 4.74 20.38 -22.65
C VAL A 298 4.97 21.02 -21.30
N ILE A 299 4.81 20.21 -20.25
CA ILE A 299 5.28 20.53 -18.90
C ILE A 299 6.67 19.93 -18.76
N GLY A 300 7.59 20.71 -18.20
CA GLY A 300 8.97 20.28 -18.06
C GLY A 300 9.75 21.14 -17.09
N PHE A 301 11.05 21.17 -17.30
CA PHE A 301 11.99 22.00 -16.57
C PHE A 301 12.82 22.81 -17.54
N SER A 302 13.17 24.01 -17.13
CA SER A 302 14.17 24.85 -17.78
C SER A 302 15.34 25.09 -16.83
N LYS A 303 16.46 25.66 -17.27
CA LYS A 303 17.58 26.02 -16.36
C LYS A 303 17.19 26.90 -15.15
N PHE A 304 15.99 27.49 -15.16
CA PHE A 304 15.46 28.35 -14.09
C PHE A 304 14.36 27.72 -13.23
N GLY A 305 13.97 26.47 -13.47
CA GLY A 305 12.90 25.82 -12.70
C GLY A 305 11.85 25.14 -13.57
N ASP A 306 10.73 24.75 -12.92
CA ASP A 306 9.54 24.22 -13.60
C ASP A 306 9.09 25.17 -14.72
N HIS A 307 8.76 24.60 -15.88
CA HIS A 307 8.54 25.36 -17.10
C HIS A 307 7.48 24.73 -18.01
N GLN A 308 6.90 25.56 -18.88
CA GLN A 308 5.85 25.16 -19.82
C GLN A 308 6.08 25.81 -21.20
N TRP A 309 6.01 25.01 -22.27
CA TRP A 309 6.16 25.44 -23.67
C TRP A 309 5.30 24.58 -24.60
N ASN A 310 5.47 24.69 -25.93
CA ASN A 310 4.65 23.99 -26.91
C ASN A 310 5.46 23.07 -27.84
N LEU A 311 4.83 21.97 -28.28
CA LEU A 311 5.22 21.26 -29.49
C LEU A 311 4.26 21.64 -30.61
N VAL A 312 4.78 22.07 -31.75
CA VAL A 312 3.98 22.53 -32.90
C VAL A 312 4.19 21.61 -34.09
N TYR A 313 3.11 21.30 -34.81
CA TYR A 313 3.16 20.45 -35.99
C TYR A 313 3.67 21.23 -37.21
N ASP A 314 4.72 20.70 -37.84
CA ASP A 314 5.22 21.15 -39.14
C ASP A 314 4.54 20.32 -40.24
N SER A 315 3.65 20.95 -41.01
CA SER A 315 2.87 20.27 -42.04
C SER A 315 3.68 19.87 -43.28
N GLU A 316 4.83 20.49 -43.53
CA GLU A 316 5.72 20.14 -44.63
C GLU A 316 6.56 18.91 -44.28
N LYS A 317 7.15 18.89 -43.08
CA LYS A 317 7.96 17.77 -42.58
C LYS A 317 7.14 16.62 -42.01
N LYS A 318 5.86 16.87 -41.70
CA LYS A 318 4.94 15.94 -41.03
C LYS A 318 5.47 15.47 -39.66
N THR A 319 6.08 16.39 -38.92
CA THR A 319 6.69 16.14 -37.61
C THR A 319 6.40 17.28 -36.65
N PHE A 320 6.47 17.02 -35.34
CA PHE A 320 6.42 18.08 -34.33
C PHE A 320 7.81 18.69 -34.06
N PHE A 321 7.84 19.94 -33.62
CA PHE A 321 9.06 20.61 -33.14
C PHE A 321 8.81 21.41 -31.86
N HIS A 322 9.86 21.64 -31.08
CA HIS A 322 9.81 22.48 -29.88
C HIS A 322 9.73 23.96 -30.23
N SER A 323 8.76 24.65 -29.64
CA SER A 323 8.57 26.09 -29.79
C SER A 323 8.21 26.71 -28.44
N ASP A 324 9.11 27.55 -27.90
CA ASP A 324 8.94 28.17 -26.59
C ASP A 324 8.78 29.69 -26.69
N PRO A 325 7.54 30.21 -26.63
CA PRO A 325 7.29 31.66 -26.68
C PRO A 325 7.76 32.41 -25.43
N THR A 326 7.94 31.73 -24.30
CA THR A 326 8.41 32.38 -23.06
C THR A 326 9.89 32.74 -23.18
N TRP A 327 10.73 31.79 -23.55
CA TRP A 327 12.14 32.04 -23.82
C TRP A 327 12.34 32.81 -25.13
N GLY A 328 11.41 32.64 -26.08
CA GLY A 328 11.28 33.40 -27.30
C GLY A 328 11.27 34.92 -27.11
N ALA A 329 10.65 35.40 -26.02
CA ALA A 329 10.60 36.82 -25.65
C ALA A 329 12.01 37.43 -25.44
N ASN A 330 12.99 36.62 -25.04
CA ASN A 330 14.38 37.06 -24.88
C ASN A 330 15.27 36.64 -26.06
N ASN A 331 14.96 35.52 -26.71
CA ASN A 331 15.70 35.00 -27.85
C ASN A 331 14.75 34.38 -28.87
N PRO A 332 14.46 35.05 -29.99
CA PRO A 332 13.52 34.56 -31.01
C PRO A 332 13.83 33.15 -31.53
N ASN A 333 15.09 32.71 -31.44
CA ASN A 333 15.53 31.39 -31.90
C ASN A 333 14.92 30.22 -31.12
N TYR A 334 14.17 30.42 -30.03
CA TYR A 334 13.37 29.35 -29.39
C TYR A 334 12.16 28.90 -30.21
N TYR A 335 11.98 29.45 -31.41
CA TYR A 335 11.14 28.90 -32.47
C TYR A 335 11.91 27.82 -33.23
N ASN A 336 11.52 26.54 -33.06
CA ASN A 336 12.07 25.43 -33.82
C ASN A 336 13.60 25.25 -33.67
N LYS A 337 14.11 25.32 -32.43
CA LYS A 337 15.50 24.93 -32.14
C LYS A 337 15.72 23.47 -32.49
N THR A 338 16.97 23.17 -32.87
CA THR A 338 17.42 21.78 -32.91
C THR A 338 17.28 21.15 -31.53
N ILE A 339 17.03 19.85 -31.49
CA ILE A 339 16.78 19.16 -30.22
C ILE A 339 18.02 19.15 -29.32
N GLU A 340 19.21 19.08 -29.91
CA GLU A 340 20.49 19.20 -29.21
C GLU A 340 20.68 20.59 -28.60
N GLU A 341 20.24 21.66 -29.27
CA GLU A 341 20.29 23.01 -28.69
C GLU A 341 19.25 23.21 -27.60
N PHE A 342 18.03 22.71 -27.80
CA PHE A 342 16.94 22.81 -26.84
C PHE A 342 17.26 22.02 -25.55
N ALA A 343 17.89 20.85 -25.67
CA ALA A 343 18.30 20.02 -24.54
C ALA A 343 19.37 20.66 -23.62
N LYS A 344 20.04 21.74 -24.06
CA LYS A 344 21.02 22.45 -23.21
C LYS A 344 20.37 23.12 -22.00
N ASP A 345 19.10 23.46 -22.11
CA ASP A 345 18.40 24.20 -21.08
C ASP A 345 16.94 23.78 -20.85
N HIS A 346 16.39 22.86 -21.64
CA HIS A 346 15.01 22.36 -21.49
C HIS A 346 14.94 20.84 -21.38
N ARG A 347 14.03 20.36 -20.52
CA ARG A 347 13.75 18.94 -20.32
C ARG A 347 12.25 18.69 -20.23
N ALA A 348 11.70 17.94 -21.18
CA ALA A 348 10.30 17.56 -21.18
C ALA A 348 9.97 16.53 -20.08
N PHE A 349 8.86 16.75 -19.36
CA PHE A 349 8.32 15.79 -18.40
C PHE A 349 7.00 15.21 -18.87
N GLN A 350 6.04 16.05 -19.23
CA GLN A 350 4.69 15.61 -19.55
C GLN A 350 4.19 16.31 -20.80
N ILE A 351 3.40 15.61 -21.61
CA ILE A 351 2.62 16.22 -22.69
C ILE A 351 1.17 16.24 -22.23
N ILE A 352 0.56 17.42 -22.22
CA ILE A 352 -0.85 17.56 -21.86
C ILE A 352 -1.74 17.54 -23.11
N ASP A 353 -3.03 17.26 -22.93
CA ASP A 353 -4.05 17.25 -24.00
C ASP A 353 -3.86 16.18 -25.10
N VAL A 354 -2.95 15.22 -24.89
CA VAL A 354 -2.63 14.18 -25.86
C VAL A 354 -2.74 12.80 -25.23
N LYS A 355 -3.40 11.87 -25.94
CA LYS A 355 -3.42 10.43 -25.61
C LYS A 355 -3.17 9.62 -26.87
N TYR A 356 -2.37 8.58 -26.76
CA TYR A 356 -2.17 7.59 -27.81
C TYR A 356 -3.05 6.37 -27.54
N ASN A 357 -4.01 6.10 -28.44
CA ASN A 357 -4.90 4.95 -28.29
C ASN A 357 -4.46 3.83 -29.23
N LEU A 358 -4.24 2.64 -28.67
CA LEU A 358 -3.85 1.44 -29.40
C LEU A 358 -4.57 0.23 -28.79
N ASN A 359 -5.39 -0.46 -29.59
CA ASN A 359 -6.10 -1.69 -29.18
C ASN A 359 -6.82 -1.56 -27.83
N ASN A 360 -7.70 -0.56 -27.68
CA ASN A 360 -8.46 -0.28 -26.44
C ASN A 360 -7.63 0.12 -25.21
N VAL A 361 -6.32 0.32 -25.38
CA VAL A 361 -5.41 0.89 -24.38
C VAL A 361 -5.12 2.34 -24.74
N SER A 362 -5.15 3.21 -23.74
CA SER A 362 -4.76 4.61 -23.84
C SER A 362 -3.42 4.81 -23.12
N TYR A 363 -2.48 5.45 -23.79
CA TYR A 363 -1.18 5.84 -23.25
C TYR A 363 -1.05 7.35 -23.22
N GLU A 364 -0.27 7.84 -22.28
CA GLU A 364 0.14 9.23 -22.19
C GLU A 364 1.66 9.33 -22.11
N TYR A 365 2.19 10.55 -22.27
CA TYR A 365 3.59 10.82 -21.97
C TYR A 365 3.68 11.58 -20.64
N ASN A 366 4.18 10.91 -19.61
CA ASN A 366 4.51 11.48 -18.32
C ASN A 366 5.78 10.82 -17.79
N LEU A 367 6.90 11.53 -17.87
CA LEU A 367 8.27 11.08 -17.59
C LEU A 367 8.56 9.74 -18.27
N GLY A 368 8.26 9.68 -19.56
CA GLY A 368 8.23 8.47 -20.41
C GLY A 368 6.80 8.06 -20.76
N VAL A 369 6.64 7.01 -21.57
CA VAL A 369 5.31 6.50 -21.92
C VAL A 369 4.68 5.83 -20.69
N SER A 370 3.49 6.26 -20.34
CA SER A 370 2.71 5.77 -19.21
C SER A 370 1.42 5.11 -19.70
N LEU A 371 1.07 3.95 -19.13
CA LEU A 371 -0.26 3.38 -19.26
C LEU A 371 -1.25 4.35 -18.59
N PHE A 372 -2.13 4.98 -19.38
CA PHE A 372 -3.12 5.91 -18.85
C PHE A 372 -4.37 5.15 -18.37
N LYS A 373 -5.03 4.41 -19.27
CA LYS A 373 -6.18 3.55 -18.92
C LYS A 373 -6.45 2.52 -20.00
N ASN A 374 -7.20 1.48 -19.64
CA ASN A 374 -7.72 0.49 -20.58
C ASN A 374 -9.25 0.55 -20.59
N ASN A 375 -9.89 0.22 -21.70
CA ASN A 375 -11.35 0.10 -21.76
C ASN A 375 -11.84 -1.33 -21.50
N GLU A 376 -10.92 -2.28 -21.30
CA GLU A 376 -11.18 -3.70 -21.04
C GLU A 376 -10.17 -4.23 -20.02
N ASN A 377 -10.53 -5.31 -19.31
CA ASN A 377 -9.62 -6.02 -18.40
C ASN A 377 -8.54 -6.75 -19.23
N ILE A 378 -7.41 -6.07 -19.45
CA ILE A 378 -6.29 -6.61 -20.21
C ILE A 378 -5.25 -7.15 -19.22
N GLN A 379 -5.04 -8.46 -19.25
CA GLN A 379 -4.08 -9.13 -18.36
C GLN A 379 -2.62 -8.75 -18.62
N GLN A 380 -2.28 -8.36 -19.85
CA GLN A 380 -0.92 -7.94 -20.20
C GLN A 380 -0.95 -6.82 -21.23
N ILE A 381 -0.42 -5.66 -20.85
CA ILE A 381 -0.24 -4.53 -21.76
C ILE A 381 1.00 -4.73 -22.64
N LYS A 382 1.08 -3.99 -23.76
CA LYS A 382 2.31 -3.98 -24.55
C LYS A 382 3.43 -3.32 -23.74
N GLU A 383 4.58 -4.00 -23.66
CA GLU A 383 5.81 -3.47 -23.05
C GLU A 383 6.41 -2.30 -23.85
N GLN A 384 6.13 -2.25 -25.15
CA GLN A 384 6.61 -1.25 -26.10
C GLN A 384 5.48 -0.82 -27.03
N ILE A 385 5.32 0.50 -27.22
CA ILE A 385 4.37 1.06 -28.19
C ILE A 385 5.03 1.38 -29.54
N SER A 386 6.37 1.47 -29.56
CA SER A 386 7.21 1.50 -30.76
C SER A 386 8.62 1.02 -30.45
N ASN A 387 9.49 0.88 -31.46
CA ASN A 387 10.86 0.39 -31.31
C ASN A 387 11.69 1.18 -30.28
N ASN A 388 11.39 2.46 -30.08
CA ASN A 388 12.15 3.34 -29.19
C ASN A 388 11.39 3.73 -27.91
N LEU A 389 10.11 3.36 -27.80
CA LEU A 389 9.25 3.80 -26.71
C LEU A 389 8.71 2.61 -25.90
N ASN A 390 9.42 2.32 -24.82
CA ASN A 390 8.95 1.43 -23.76
C ASN A 390 7.84 2.09 -22.94
N VAL A 391 6.88 1.29 -22.50
CA VAL A 391 5.96 1.71 -21.43
C VAL A 391 6.70 1.57 -20.11
N VAL A 392 6.92 2.70 -19.43
CA VAL A 392 7.78 2.78 -18.23
C VAL A 392 7.00 3.18 -16.97
N SER A 393 5.74 3.54 -17.12
CA SER A 393 4.91 4.02 -16.02
C SER A 393 3.48 3.53 -16.10
N ILE A 394 2.79 3.53 -14.97
CA ILE A 394 1.36 3.29 -14.87
C ILE A 394 0.72 4.48 -14.16
N SER A 395 -0.24 5.13 -14.82
CA SER A 395 -1.02 6.23 -14.27
C SER A 395 -2.04 5.72 -13.26
N LYS A 396 -2.40 6.58 -12.29
CA LYS A 396 -3.49 6.30 -11.35
C LYS A 396 -4.84 6.07 -12.03
N GLU A 397 -5.04 6.57 -13.25
CA GLU A 397 -6.26 6.33 -14.02
C GLU A 397 -6.42 4.85 -14.44
N ALA A 398 -5.32 4.10 -14.57
CA ALA A 398 -5.36 2.68 -14.87
C ALA A 398 -6.00 1.87 -13.74
N PHE A 399 -5.88 2.33 -12.49
CA PHE A 399 -6.44 1.68 -11.31
C PHE A 399 -7.97 1.73 -11.27
N LYS A 400 -8.58 2.67 -12.02
CA LYS A 400 -10.04 2.81 -12.13
C LYS A 400 -10.66 1.84 -13.12
N THR A 401 -9.87 1.26 -14.02
CA THR A 401 -10.37 0.51 -15.18
C THR A 401 -9.98 -0.95 -15.18
N ASN A 402 -9.07 -1.38 -14.29
CA ASN A 402 -8.55 -2.74 -14.25
C ASN A 402 -8.82 -3.41 -12.91
N GLU A 403 -9.31 -4.64 -12.94
CA GLU A 403 -9.37 -5.51 -11.75
C GLU A 403 -8.03 -6.16 -11.43
N ILE A 404 -7.26 -6.50 -12.46
CA ILE A 404 -5.92 -7.06 -12.34
C ILE A 404 -4.97 -6.13 -13.07
N LEU A 405 -3.90 -5.70 -12.40
CA LEU A 405 -2.94 -4.75 -12.97
C LEU A 405 -1.58 -5.42 -13.16
N TYR A 406 -1.19 -5.56 -14.43
CA TYR A 406 0.11 -6.13 -14.80
C TYR A 406 1.20 -5.06 -14.86
N VAL A 407 2.29 -5.33 -14.14
CA VAL A 407 3.47 -4.48 -14.06
C VAL A 407 4.57 -5.12 -14.91
N GLY A 408 4.71 -4.60 -16.13
CA GLY A 408 5.67 -5.10 -17.11
C GLY A 408 7.14 -4.88 -16.75
N LYS A 409 8.05 -5.56 -17.46
CA LYS A 409 9.49 -5.55 -17.15
C LYS A 409 10.14 -4.16 -17.19
N HIS A 410 9.59 -3.24 -17.99
CA HIS A 410 10.09 -1.87 -18.14
C HIS A 410 9.42 -0.86 -17.22
N ILE A 411 8.40 -1.25 -16.45
CA ILE A 411 7.72 -0.35 -15.53
C ILE A 411 8.65 0.02 -14.37
N GLU A 412 8.95 1.31 -14.26
CA GLU A 412 9.84 1.89 -13.25
C GLU A 412 9.06 2.76 -12.25
N ARG A 413 7.86 3.22 -12.65
CA ARG A 413 7.00 4.08 -11.85
C ARG A 413 5.55 3.63 -11.90
N ILE A 414 4.87 3.76 -10.76
CA ILE A 414 3.44 3.53 -10.64
C ILE A 414 2.90 4.72 -9.84
N GLU A 415 2.02 5.51 -10.45
CA GLU A 415 1.28 6.57 -9.77
C GLU A 415 0.12 5.92 -9.02
N TYR A 416 0.05 6.15 -7.71
CA TYR A 416 -1.01 5.60 -6.87
C TYR A 416 -1.47 6.64 -5.85
N GLU A 417 -2.77 6.64 -5.59
CA GLU A 417 -3.38 7.45 -4.54
C GLU A 417 -4.18 6.53 -3.62
N SER A 418 -4.14 6.81 -2.32
CA SER A 418 -4.92 6.06 -1.32
C SER A 418 -6.41 6.16 -1.64
N GLY A 419 -7.09 5.01 -1.79
CA GLY A 419 -8.52 4.94 -2.08
C GLY A 419 -8.90 4.81 -3.57
N THR A 420 -8.03 4.22 -4.40
CA THR A 420 -8.27 4.02 -5.85
C THR A 420 -8.26 2.52 -6.25
N HIS A 421 -9.11 1.96 -7.14
CA HIS A 421 -10.49 2.26 -7.54
C HIS A 421 -11.20 1.05 -8.21
N ASN A 422 -10.49 0.00 -8.67
CA ASN A 422 -11.09 -1.29 -9.04
C ASN A 422 -10.12 -2.49 -8.92
N VAL A 423 -8.84 -2.24 -8.65
CA VAL A 423 -7.81 -3.28 -8.58
C VAL A 423 -8.06 -4.22 -7.40
N LYS A 424 -7.92 -5.51 -7.65
CA LYS A 424 -7.99 -6.62 -6.70
C LYS A 424 -6.66 -7.33 -6.53
N GLU A 425 -5.81 -7.29 -7.56
CA GLU A 425 -4.53 -7.99 -7.61
C GLU A 425 -3.52 -7.31 -8.54
N PHE A 426 -2.24 -7.31 -8.12
CA PHE A 426 -1.09 -6.98 -8.97
C PHE A 426 -0.35 -8.23 -9.43
N ILE A 427 -0.02 -8.27 -10.72
CA ILE A 427 0.90 -9.26 -11.30
C ILE A 427 2.14 -8.50 -11.76
N VAL A 428 3.33 -8.97 -11.38
CA VAL A 428 4.59 -8.28 -11.73
C VAL A 428 5.47 -9.23 -12.52
N ASP A 429 6.00 -8.76 -13.66
CA ASP A 429 6.98 -9.50 -14.46
C ASP A 429 8.21 -9.85 -13.59
N PRO A 430 8.66 -11.12 -13.56
CA PRO A 430 9.82 -11.53 -12.77
C PRO A 430 11.11 -10.75 -13.09
N SER A 431 11.23 -10.23 -14.31
CA SER A 431 12.36 -9.44 -14.81
C SER A 431 12.26 -7.95 -14.47
N ASN A 432 11.13 -7.48 -13.91
CA ASN A 432 11.00 -6.10 -13.46
C ASN A 432 12.06 -5.81 -12.38
N LYS A 433 12.74 -4.67 -12.50
CA LYS A 433 13.88 -4.28 -11.64
C LYS A 433 13.48 -3.54 -10.36
N TYR A 434 12.26 -3.01 -10.31
CA TYR A 434 11.81 -2.06 -9.29
C TYR A 434 10.72 -2.62 -8.39
N PHE A 435 9.86 -3.48 -8.94
CA PHE A 435 8.67 -4.01 -8.29
C PHE A 435 8.68 -5.53 -8.22
N ALA A 436 7.92 -6.04 -7.27
CA ALA A 436 7.56 -7.46 -7.16
C ALA A 436 6.13 -7.57 -6.62
N SER A 437 5.48 -8.71 -6.88
CA SER A 437 4.19 -9.02 -6.28
C SER A 437 4.29 -10.32 -5.49
N LYS A 438 3.61 -10.36 -4.35
CA LYS A 438 3.38 -11.59 -3.58
C LYS A 438 1.93 -11.59 -3.14
N ASP A 439 1.23 -12.69 -3.45
CA ASP A 439 -0.20 -12.86 -3.15
C ASP A 439 -1.09 -11.73 -3.67
N GLY A 440 -0.71 -11.11 -4.79
CA GLY A 440 -1.44 -10.01 -5.42
C GLY A 440 -1.22 -8.62 -4.80
N ILE A 441 -0.31 -8.50 -3.85
CA ILE A 441 0.09 -7.23 -3.20
C ILE A 441 1.39 -6.73 -3.83
N LEU A 442 1.47 -5.42 -4.07
CA LEU A 442 2.63 -4.77 -4.69
C LEU A 442 3.69 -4.42 -3.64
N TYR A 443 4.92 -4.83 -3.93
CA TYR A 443 6.13 -4.52 -3.17
C TYR A 443 7.19 -3.90 -4.07
N ASN A 444 8.21 -3.31 -3.46
CA ASN A 444 9.46 -3.08 -4.17
C ASN A 444 10.19 -4.41 -4.41
N LYS A 445 11.17 -4.42 -5.33
CA LYS A 445 11.81 -5.64 -5.83
C LYS A 445 12.39 -6.54 -4.74
N ASP A 446 12.96 -5.97 -3.70
CA ASP A 446 13.63 -6.67 -2.60
C ASP A 446 12.69 -7.00 -1.42
N PHE A 447 11.39 -6.72 -1.54
CA PHE A 447 10.39 -6.89 -0.49
C PHE A 447 10.72 -6.16 0.81
N THR A 448 11.44 -5.03 0.77
CA THR A 448 11.67 -4.20 1.95
C THR A 448 10.56 -3.19 2.21
N LYS A 449 9.72 -2.89 1.21
CA LYS A 449 8.61 -1.95 1.25
C LYS A 449 7.34 -2.57 0.68
N LEU A 450 6.27 -2.60 1.48
CA LEU A 450 4.91 -2.81 0.98
C LEU A 450 4.48 -1.49 0.34
N ILE A 451 4.28 -1.50 -0.98
CA ILE A 451 3.91 -0.30 -1.73
C ILE A 451 2.41 -0.10 -1.68
N LEU A 452 1.66 -1.15 -2.07
CA LEU A 452 0.21 -1.06 -2.16
C LEU A 452 -0.44 -2.44 -2.02
N ALA A 453 -1.39 -2.55 -1.08
CA ALA A 453 -2.33 -3.66 -1.04
C ALA A 453 -3.69 -3.18 -1.59
N PRO A 454 -4.31 -3.90 -2.55
CA PRO A 454 -5.54 -3.44 -3.19
C PRO A 454 -6.71 -3.28 -2.21
N GLU A 455 -7.51 -2.21 -2.33
CA GLU A 455 -8.68 -2.01 -1.45
C GLU A 455 -9.73 -3.13 -1.60
N LEU A 456 -9.88 -3.64 -2.83
CA LEU A 456 -10.78 -4.75 -3.17
C LEU A 456 -10.09 -6.11 -3.06
N TYR A 457 -8.99 -6.20 -2.31
CA TYR A 457 -8.31 -7.47 -2.05
C TYR A 457 -9.29 -8.50 -1.49
N GLU A 458 -9.42 -9.63 -2.18
CA GLU A 458 -10.49 -10.60 -1.91
C GLU A 458 -10.19 -11.51 -0.72
N LYS A 459 -8.91 -11.73 -0.39
CA LYS A 459 -8.54 -12.60 0.72
C LYS A 459 -8.78 -11.88 2.05
N SER A 460 -9.16 -12.65 3.07
CA SER A 460 -9.40 -12.14 4.42
C SER A 460 -8.14 -12.01 5.28
N THR A 461 -6.99 -12.45 4.76
CA THR A 461 -5.73 -12.47 5.50
C THR A 461 -4.59 -12.01 4.61
N ILE A 462 -3.68 -11.22 5.17
CA ILE A 462 -2.41 -10.81 4.55
C ILE A 462 -1.27 -11.34 5.40
N THR A 463 -0.15 -11.73 4.76
CA THR A 463 1.09 -12.06 5.47
C THR A 463 2.19 -11.09 5.07
N ILE A 464 2.69 -10.29 6.02
CA ILE A 464 3.79 -9.36 5.82
C ILE A 464 5.11 -10.15 5.78
N PRO A 465 5.89 -10.09 4.68
CA PRO A 465 7.16 -10.77 4.58
C PRO A 465 8.18 -10.33 5.63
N LYS A 466 9.13 -11.22 5.99
CA LYS A 466 10.14 -10.93 7.02
C LYS A 466 11.08 -9.76 6.68
N THR A 467 11.22 -9.44 5.39
CA THR A 467 12.09 -8.37 4.88
C THR A 467 11.43 -7.00 4.91
N VAL A 468 10.09 -6.94 5.00
CA VAL A 468 9.36 -5.67 4.96
C VAL A 468 9.64 -4.87 6.22
N LYS A 469 10.12 -3.64 6.03
CA LYS A 469 10.39 -2.66 7.08
C LYS A 469 9.57 -1.38 6.97
N GLU A 470 8.91 -1.17 5.83
CA GLU A 470 8.14 0.04 5.53
C GLU A 470 6.80 -0.28 4.83
N ILE A 471 5.77 0.52 5.13
CA ILE A 471 4.49 0.55 4.43
C ILE A 471 4.34 1.95 3.83
N ALA A 472 4.34 2.05 2.50
CA ALA A 472 4.59 3.31 1.78
C ALA A 472 3.49 4.37 1.97
N ASP A 473 2.23 3.97 2.16
CA ASP A 473 1.09 4.89 2.03
C ASP A 473 0.45 5.30 3.38
N ASN A 474 1.27 5.38 4.42
CA ASN A 474 0.82 5.62 5.79
C ASN A 474 -0.21 4.58 6.27
N LYS A 475 -0.08 3.32 5.83
CA LYS A 475 -0.98 2.18 6.17
C LYS A 475 -2.36 2.21 5.52
N SER A 476 -2.63 3.14 4.61
CA SER A 476 -3.94 3.26 3.94
C SER A 476 -4.30 1.97 3.19
N SER A 477 -3.30 1.30 2.62
CA SER A 477 -3.38 0.00 1.95
C SER A 477 -3.91 -1.12 2.84
N LEU A 478 -3.79 -0.99 4.16
CA LEU A 478 -4.23 -2.02 5.10
C LEU A 478 -5.67 -1.80 5.58
N ALA A 479 -6.36 -0.75 5.12
CA ALA A 479 -7.78 -0.50 5.37
C ALA A 479 -8.71 -1.32 4.45
N ILE A 480 -8.38 -2.58 4.23
CA ILE A 480 -9.10 -3.48 3.32
C ILE A 480 -10.42 -3.92 3.93
N LYS A 481 -11.51 -3.87 3.15
CA LYS A 481 -12.90 -4.07 3.61
C LYS A 481 -13.21 -5.48 4.13
N ASN A 482 -12.49 -6.48 3.65
CA ASN A 482 -12.70 -7.89 3.98
C ASN A 482 -11.63 -8.47 4.92
N LEU A 483 -10.64 -7.65 5.30
CA LEU A 483 -9.49 -8.12 6.06
C LEU A 483 -9.90 -8.41 7.51
N LYS A 484 -9.65 -9.64 7.94
CA LYS A 484 -9.89 -10.14 9.29
C LYS A 484 -8.62 -10.24 10.11
N GLU A 485 -7.50 -10.49 9.44
CA GLU A 485 -6.23 -10.83 10.07
C GLU A 485 -5.05 -10.35 9.23
N ILE A 486 -4.02 -9.83 9.90
CA ILE A 486 -2.70 -9.63 9.30
C ILE A 486 -1.71 -10.52 10.05
N LYS A 487 -0.95 -11.34 9.34
CA LYS A 487 0.15 -12.17 9.85
C LYS A 487 1.48 -11.53 9.51
N VAL A 488 2.53 -11.91 10.24
CA VAL A 488 3.91 -11.49 9.95
C VAL A 488 4.79 -12.73 9.94
N GLU A 489 5.65 -12.86 8.92
CA GLU A 489 6.58 -13.98 8.83
C GLU A 489 7.63 -13.92 9.96
N PRO A 490 8.00 -15.08 10.56
CA PRO A 490 9.09 -15.14 11.53
C PRO A 490 10.40 -14.55 10.99
N GLY A 491 11.04 -13.70 11.78
CA GLY A 491 12.27 -13.01 11.39
C GLY A 491 12.06 -11.54 11.01
N ASN A 492 10.83 -11.02 11.05
CA ASN A 492 10.60 -9.60 10.81
C ASN A 492 11.02 -8.77 12.03
N TYR A 493 12.03 -7.91 11.86
CA TYR A 493 12.51 -7.06 12.94
C TYR A 493 11.56 -5.89 13.26
N TRP A 494 10.84 -5.39 12.27
CA TRP A 494 10.08 -4.15 12.37
C TRP A 494 8.60 -4.36 12.70
N PHE A 495 8.02 -5.50 12.33
CA PHE A 495 6.60 -5.79 12.52
C PHE A 495 6.38 -7.08 13.29
N SER A 496 5.24 -7.16 13.96
CA SER A 496 4.73 -8.39 14.58
C SER A 496 3.21 -8.44 14.46
N SER A 497 2.62 -9.62 14.64
CA SER A 497 1.18 -9.80 14.69
C SER A 497 0.78 -10.52 15.96
N LEU A 498 -0.35 -10.11 16.53
CA LEU A 498 -1.00 -10.82 17.63
C LEU A 498 -2.50 -10.57 17.59
N GLY A 499 -3.28 -11.66 17.61
CA GLY A 499 -4.74 -11.58 17.48
C GLY A 499 -5.21 -11.05 16.13
N GLY A 500 -4.35 -11.12 15.11
CA GLY A 500 -4.60 -10.58 13.77
C GLY A 500 -4.38 -9.07 13.62
N ILE A 501 -3.95 -8.38 14.67
CA ILE A 501 -3.58 -6.96 14.65
C ILE A 501 -2.12 -6.84 14.22
N LEU A 502 -1.82 -5.86 13.35
CA LEU A 502 -0.45 -5.56 12.95
C LEU A 502 0.17 -4.53 13.90
N TYR A 503 1.34 -4.87 14.44
CA TYR A 503 2.12 -4.00 15.32
C TYR A 503 3.45 -3.61 14.69
N ARG A 504 3.93 -2.43 15.05
CA ARG A 504 5.32 -2.00 14.89
C ARG A 504 6.10 -2.37 16.14
N ASN A 505 7.20 -3.09 15.96
CA ASN A 505 8.15 -3.37 17.03
C ASN A 505 9.09 -2.18 17.20
N TYR A 506 9.39 -1.83 18.44
CA TYR A 506 10.48 -0.92 18.73
C TYR A 506 11.06 -1.22 20.12
N PHE A 507 12.29 -0.79 20.33
CA PHE A 507 12.98 -0.96 21.59
C PHE A 507 12.98 0.36 22.36
N ASP A 508 12.43 0.34 23.57
CA ASP A 508 12.47 1.49 24.46
C ASP A 508 13.72 1.39 25.35
N LYS A 509 14.63 2.36 25.16
CA LYS A 509 15.90 2.42 25.90
C LYS A 509 15.72 2.81 27.36
N MET A 510 14.70 3.60 27.68
CA MET A 510 14.49 4.09 29.05
C MET A 510 14.06 2.96 29.98
N VAL A 511 13.27 2.03 29.46
CA VAL A 511 12.82 0.84 30.20
C VAL A 511 13.52 -0.45 29.78
N ASN A 512 14.47 -0.38 28.85
CA ASN A 512 15.26 -1.50 28.32
C ASN A 512 14.36 -2.69 27.90
N LYS A 513 13.29 -2.40 27.15
CA LYS A 513 12.22 -3.37 26.83
C LYS A 513 11.78 -3.25 25.38
N GLU A 514 11.48 -4.39 24.75
CA GLU A 514 10.74 -4.43 23.48
C GLU A 514 9.28 -4.05 23.72
N LEU A 515 8.78 -3.08 22.95
CA LEU A 515 7.42 -2.59 22.99
C LEU A 515 6.80 -2.62 21.58
N ARG A 516 5.48 -2.53 21.54
CA ARG A 516 4.69 -2.59 20.30
C ARG A 516 3.79 -1.38 20.17
N LYS A 517 3.63 -0.87 18.95
CA LYS A 517 2.60 0.12 18.60
C LYS A 517 1.63 -0.47 17.60
N ILE A 518 0.34 -0.20 17.77
CA ILE A 518 -0.67 -0.64 16.81
C ILE A 518 -0.49 0.16 15.51
N ILE A 519 -0.26 -0.55 14.40
CA ILE A 519 -0.28 0.07 13.06
C ILE A 519 -1.70 0.12 12.54
N THR A 520 -2.36 -1.04 12.53
CA THR A 520 -3.71 -1.17 12.00
C THR A 520 -4.44 -2.34 12.67
N ILE A 521 -5.75 -2.18 12.81
CA ILE A 521 -6.68 -3.23 13.22
C ILE A 521 -7.56 -3.52 12.01
N PRO A 522 -7.58 -4.77 11.50
CA PRO A 522 -8.40 -5.13 10.35
C PRO A 522 -9.88 -4.74 10.50
N SER A 523 -10.50 -4.29 9.41
CA SER A 523 -11.88 -3.78 9.45
C SER A 523 -12.93 -4.85 9.77
N LYS A 524 -12.60 -6.13 9.54
CA LYS A 524 -13.42 -7.31 9.88
C LYS A 524 -12.79 -8.17 10.97
N ILE A 525 -12.02 -7.55 11.85
CA ILE A 525 -11.47 -8.21 13.04
C ILE A 525 -12.58 -8.87 13.87
N GLY A 526 -12.24 -9.89 14.66
CA GLY A 526 -13.18 -10.49 15.61
C GLY A 526 -13.71 -9.48 16.63
N PRO A 527 -14.89 -9.72 17.24
CA PRO A 527 -15.57 -8.73 18.08
C PRO A 527 -14.87 -8.44 19.41
N THR A 528 -13.96 -9.31 19.84
CA THR A 528 -13.27 -9.20 21.13
C THR A 528 -11.77 -9.10 20.92
N LEU A 529 -11.17 -8.04 21.47
CA LEU A 529 -9.74 -7.77 21.38
C LEU A 529 -9.08 -7.87 22.75
N TYR A 530 -7.93 -8.55 22.80
CA TYR A 530 -7.06 -8.58 23.97
C TYR A 530 -5.76 -7.86 23.67
N ILE A 531 -5.52 -6.74 24.34
CA ILE A 531 -4.36 -5.88 24.10
C ILE A 531 -3.28 -6.19 25.14
N PRO A 532 -2.12 -6.73 24.72
CA PRO A 532 -1.06 -7.17 25.61
C PRO A 532 -0.35 -5.99 26.29
N ASN A 533 0.36 -6.29 27.37
CA ASN A 533 0.93 -5.29 28.28
C ASN A 533 2.15 -4.51 27.76
N ASP A 534 2.70 -4.92 26.64
CA ASP A 534 3.84 -4.32 25.96
C ASP A 534 3.41 -3.41 24.81
N VAL A 535 2.09 -3.20 24.63
CA VAL A 535 1.55 -2.28 23.63
C VAL A 535 1.44 -0.87 24.19
N ILE A 536 1.90 0.09 23.40
CA ILE A 536 1.69 1.51 23.64
C ILE A 536 0.55 1.99 22.75
N LEU A 537 -0.45 2.57 23.42
CA LEU A 537 -1.63 3.12 22.79
C LEU A 537 -1.37 4.56 22.35
N ASP A 538 -1.69 4.83 21.10
CA ASP A 538 -1.71 6.18 20.52
C ASP A 538 -3.18 6.58 20.20
N SER A 539 -3.41 7.87 20.00
CA SER A 539 -4.72 8.37 19.56
C SER A 539 -5.21 7.64 18.30
N HIS A 540 -6.52 7.41 18.24
CA HIS A 540 -7.19 6.74 17.13
C HIS A 540 -6.83 5.28 16.84
N ASN A 541 -6.09 4.59 17.72
CA ASN A 541 -5.70 3.18 17.52
C ASN A 541 -6.89 2.24 17.21
N PHE A 542 -8.05 2.47 17.82
CA PHE A 542 -9.26 1.65 17.60
C PHE A 542 -10.32 2.38 16.78
N SER A 543 -10.08 3.60 16.34
CA SER A 543 -11.17 4.44 15.82
C SER A 543 -11.84 3.86 14.56
N PHE A 544 -13.13 4.16 14.40
CA PHE A 544 -13.92 3.85 13.20
C PHE A 544 -14.02 2.35 12.83
N ASN A 545 -13.88 1.45 13.80
CA ASN A 545 -14.02 0.01 13.57
C ASN A 545 -15.36 -0.51 14.09
N ASP A 546 -16.32 -0.74 13.19
CA ASP A 546 -17.65 -1.22 13.53
C ASP A 546 -17.68 -2.72 13.90
N SER A 547 -16.57 -3.47 13.76
CA SER A 547 -16.52 -4.88 14.15
C SER A 547 -16.19 -5.09 15.63
N ILE A 548 -15.61 -4.11 16.31
CA ILE A 548 -15.17 -4.24 17.71
C ILE A 548 -16.36 -4.07 18.66
N GLU A 549 -16.55 -5.05 19.53
CA GLU A 549 -17.56 -5.02 20.60
C GLU A 549 -16.93 -4.99 22.00
N ASN A 550 -15.82 -5.69 22.21
CA ASN A 550 -15.17 -5.81 23.53
C ASN A 550 -13.67 -5.55 23.41
N ILE A 551 -13.13 -4.73 24.31
CA ILE A 551 -11.69 -4.46 24.39
C ILE A 551 -11.20 -4.77 25.80
N HIS A 552 -10.20 -5.63 25.90
CA HIS A 552 -9.57 -6.02 27.16
C HIS A 552 -8.12 -5.53 27.17
N LEU A 553 -7.84 -4.49 27.95
CA LEU A 553 -6.48 -3.97 28.12
C LEU A 553 -5.79 -4.73 29.27
N GLN A 554 -4.59 -5.24 29.03
CA GLN A 554 -3.87 -6.01 30.04
C GLN A 554 -3.05 -5.17 31.01
N GLU A 555 -2.83 -5.73 32.20
CA GLU A 555 -1.99 -5.14 33.24
C GLU A 555 -0.58 -4.86 32.71
N GLY A 556 -0.21 -3.58 32.73
CA GLY A 556 1.01 -3.00 32.18
C GLY A 556 0.74 -1.88 31.18
N ILE A 557 -0.47 -1.78 30.61
CA ILE A 557 -0.89 -0.60 29.84
C ILE A 557 -0.92 0.63 30.76
N LYS A 558 -0.16 1.67 30.40
CA LYS A 558 0.06 2.87 31.24
C LYS A 558 -0.79 4.07 30.84
N ILE A 559 -0.97 4.31 29.55
CA ILE A 559 -1.54 5.56 29.03
C ILE A 559 -2.67 5.23 28.06
N ILE A 560 -3.80 5.92 28.21
CA ILE A 560 -4.93 5.91 27.27
C ILE A 560 -5.14 7.35 26.76
N PRO A 561 -4.60 7.69 25.58
CA PRO A 561 -4.72 9.03 24.99
C PRO A 561 -6.13 9.41 24.54
N GLU A 562 -6.31 10.66 24.15
CA GLU A 562 -7.51 11.17 23.50
C GLU A 562 -7.85 10.40 22.21
N PHE A 563 -9.14 10.29 21.92
CA PHE A 563 -9.70 9.63 20.74
C PHE A 563 -9.28 8.17 20.51
N THR A 564 -8.65 7.50 21.50
CA THR A 564 -8.20 6.11 21.38
C THR A 564 -9.33 5.17 20.93
N PHE A 565 -10.53 5.34 21.48
CA PHE A 565 -11.72 4.52 21.22
C PHE A 565 -12.80 5.28 20.42
N ASN A 566 -12.44 6.27 19.62
CA ASN A 566 -13.42 7.15 18.98
C ASN A 566 -14.27 6.45 17.88
N ASN A 567 -15.58 6.69 17.88
CA ASN A 567 -16.55 6.23 16.88
C ASN A 567 -16.58 4.69 16.67
N LEU A 568 -16.55 3.93 17.77
CA LEU A 568 -16.79 2.48 17.81
C LEU A 568 -18.28 2.20 18.07
N LYS A 569 -19.08 2.09 17.00
CA LYS A 569 -20.56 2.05 17.12
C LYS A 569 -21.11 0.83 17.85
N ASN A 570 -20.39 -0.28 17.81
CA ASN A 570 -20.82 -1.57 18.38
C ASN A 570 -20.09 -1.92 19.69
N LEU A 571 -19.31 -1.00 20.24
CA LEU A 571 -18.59 -1.20 21.49
C LEU A 571 -19.55 -1.37 22.66
N LYS A 572 -19.42 -2.49 23.37
CA LYS A 572 -20.23 -2.91 24.52
C LYS A 572 -19.40 -2.95 25.80
N LEU A 573 -18.13 -3.33 25.73
CA LEU A 573 -17.29 -3.52 26.92
C LEU A 573 -15.88 -2.98 26.71
N ILE A 574 -15.38 -2.22 27.68
CA ILE A 574 -13.93 -2.03 27.86
C ILE A 574 -13.52 -2.43 29.27
N GLU A 575 -12.49 -3.27 29.37
CA GLU A 575 -11.80 -3.61 30.62
C GLU A 575 -10.49 -2.81 30.74
N ILE A 576 -10.40 -1.99 31.79
CA ILE A 576 -9.28 -1.08 32.09
C ILE A 576 -8.48 -1.62 33.29
N PRO A 577 -7.17 -1.91 33.12
CA PRO A 577 -6.31 -2.49 34.15
C PRO A 577 -5.89 -1.46 35.19
N ALA A 578 -5.37 -1.94 36.32
CA ALA A 578 -4.94 -1.08 37.43
C ALA A 578 -3.70 -0.26 37.07
N SER A 579 -2.89 -0.76 36.14
CA SER A 579 -1.66 -0.11 35.66
C SER A 579 -1.86 1.23 34.95
N VAL A 580 -3.08 1.62 34.61
CA VAL A 580 -3.33 2.88 33.89
C VAL A 580 -3.03 4.06 34.82
N GLU A 581 -2.06 4.87 34.41
CA GLU A 581 -1.56 6.04 35.12
C GLU A 581 -2.02 7.36 34.49
N SER A 582 -2.37 7.32 33.20
CA SER A 582 -2.90 8.47 32.46
C SER A 582 -4.07 8.06 31.58
N PHE A 583 -5.16 8.82 31.63
CA PHE A 583 -6.39 8.57 30.89
C PHE A 583 -7.00 9.88 30.43
N SER A 584 -7.22 10.04 29.12
CA SER A 584 -7.88 11.21 28.56
C SER A 584 -9.40 11.10 28.65
N GLY A 585 -10.07 12.15 29.12
CA GLY A 585 -11.53 12.25 29.12
C GLY A 585 -12.14 12.17 27.71
N ASP A 586 -11.36 12.55 26.70
CA ASP A 586 -11.78 12.51 25.28
C ASP A 586 -11.44 11.17 24.59
N ALA A 587 -11.08 10.13 25.34
CA ALA A 587 -10.80 8.81 24.76
C ALA A 587 -12.03 8.18 24.05
N PHE A 588 -13.25 8.57 24.45
CA PHE A 588 -14.53 7.96 24.04
C PHE A 588 -15.44 8.91 23.24
N VAL A 589 -14.89 9.60 22.25
CA VAL A 589 -15.69 10.51 21.42
C VAL A 589 -16.60 9.73 20.44
N LYS A 590 -17.84 10.22 20.27
CA LYS A 590 -18.87 9.61 19.40
C LYS A 590 -19.15 8.14 19.72
N ILE A 591 -19.26 7.82 21.01
CA ILE A 591 -19.66 6.50 21.51
C ILE A 591 -21.07 6.53 22.08
N ASP A 592 -21.78 5.41 21.94
CA ASP A 592 -23.04 5.17 22.62
C ASP A 592 -22.77 4.76 24.08
N HIS A 593 -22.73 5.75 24.98
CA HIS A 593 -22.41 5.53 26.39
C HIS A 593 -23.49 4.72 27.14
N ASP A 594 -24.73 4.68 26.64
CA ASP A 594 -25.81 3.91 27.26
C ASP A 594 -25.60 2.41 27.06
N LYS A 595 -24.96 2.01 25.95
CA LYS A 595 -24.60 0.61 25.65
C LYS A 595 -23.23 0.20 26.16
N LEU A 596 -22.32 1.16 26.34
CA LEU A 596 -20.97 0.90 26.80
C LEU A 596 -20.95 0.59 28.31
N LYS A 597 -20.40 -0.57 28.67
CA LYS A 597 -19.96 -0.90 30.03
C LYS A 597 -18.45 -0.70 30.14
N ILE A 598 -18.00 0.05 31.14
CA ILE A 598 -16.57 0.14 31.48
C ILE A 598 -16.33 -0.65 32.76
N LYS A 599 -15.51 -1.69 32.66
CA LYS A 599 -15.01 -2.43 33.82
C LYS A 599 -13.62 -1.92 34.18
N VAL A 600 -13.40 -1.60 35.44
CA VAL A 600 -12.11 -1.12 35.94
C VAL A 600 -11.59 -2.09 36.99
N ALA A 601 -10.28 -2.32 37.04
CA ALA A 601 -9.70 -3.17 38.09
C ALA A 601 -10.03 -2.64 39.50
N ASN A 602 -10.19 -3.54 40.47
CA ASN A 602 -10.55 -3.19 41.86
C ASN A 602 -9.63 -2.13 42.50
N ASN A 603 -8.33 -2.20 42.20
CA ASN A 603 -7.27 -1.34 42.69
C ASN A 603 -6.88 -0.20 41.73
N ILE A 604 -7.77 0.18 40.80
CA ILE A 604 -7.58 1.34 39.92
C ILE A 604 -7.35 2.63 40.73
N SER A 605 -6.46 3.51 40.23
CA SER A 605 -6.19 4.81 40.85
C SER A 605 -7.49 5.63 41.04
N PRO A 606 -7.72 6.24 42.22
CA PRO A 606 -8.89 7.10 42.45
C PRO A 606 -8.98 8.28 41.48
N PHE A 607 -7.83 8.83 41.07
CA PHE A 607 -7.77 9.91 40.09
C PHE A 607 -8.29 9.46 38.72
N ILE A 608 -7.82 8.31 38.24
CA ILE A 608 -8.26 7.74 36.96
C ILE A 608 -9.74 7.36 37.02
N LEU A 609 -10.19 6.78 38.14
CA LEU A 609 -11.60 6.46 38.34
C LEU A 609 -12.50 7.69 38.30
N ASP A 610 -12.07 8.83 38.85
CA ASP A 610 -12.81 10.10 38.78
C ASP A 610 -12.97 10.59 37.33
N ILE A 611 -11.91 10.48 36.52
CA ILE A 611 -11.99 10.82 35.09
C ILE A 611 -12.96 9.88 34.37
N ILE A 612 -12.85 8.57 34.59
CA ILE A 612 -13.73 7.57 33.95
C ILE A 612 -15.21 7.82 34.31
N LYS A 613 -15.51 8.17 35.58
CA LYS A 613 -16.87 8.52 36.03
C LYS A 613 -17.47 9.74 35.35
N LYS A 614 -16.64 10.68 34.88
CA LYS A 614 -17.10 11.82 34.08
C LYS A 614 -17.42 11.42 32.64
N VAL A 615 -16.79 10.36 32.14
CA VAL A 615 -16.97 9.87 30.77
C VAL A 615 -18.15 8.91 30.64
N ASN A 616 -18.36 8.00 31.60
CA ASN A 616 -19.45 7.03 31.53
C ASN A 616 -20.11 6.79 32.90
N LYS A 617 -21.42 6.53 32.90
CA LYS A 617 -22.19 6.20 34.12
C LYS A 617 -22.24 4.70 34.40
N ASN A 618 -22.13 3.86 33.35
CA ASN A 618 -22.19 2.40 33.48
C ASN A 618 -20.79 1.82 33.76
N ILE A 619 -20.35 1.91 35.01
CA ILE A 619 -19.04 1.45 35.48
C ILE A 619 -19.20 0.30 36.46
N GLU A 620 -18.43 -0.77 36.27
CA GLU A 620 -18.31 -1.89 37.21
C GLU A 620 -16.85 -2.02 37.67
N LYS A 621 -16.66 -2.40 38.94
CA LYS A 621 -15.34 -2.73 39.50
C LYS A 621 -15.10 -4.24 39.48
#